data_AF-A0A3L7QDF7-F1
#
_entry.id   AF-A0A3L7QDF7-F1
#
_cell.length_a   1.000
_cell.length_b   1.000
_cell.length_c   1.000
_cell.angle_alpha   90.00
_cell.angle_beta   90.00
_cell.angle_gamma   90.00
#
_symmetry.space_group_name_H-M   'P 1'
#
loop_
_entity.id
_entity.type
_entity.pdbx_description
1 polymer ?
#
loop_
_entity_poly.entity_id
_entity_poly.type
_entity_poly.pdbx_seq_one_letter_code
_entity_poly.pdbx_strand_id
1 'polypeptide(L)'
;MRRESVVNLRSAIHLGVFTRWLCVVLVGLGIGGSLTRAADEPIDFSRQIRPILSENCFACHGFDPGSREADLRLDVRDAALEAHEGQAAIVPGKPGEST
;
A
#
# COMPACT_ATOMS: atom_id res chain seq x y z
N MET A 1 -42.49 43.84 36.84
CA MET A 1 -41.58 42.88 37.53
C MET A 1 -41.66 41.53 36.80
N ARG A 2 -40.87 41.31 35.75
CA ARG A 2 -40.99 40.13 34.84
C ARG A 2 -39.68 39.85 34.06
N ARG A 3 -38.51 40.08 34.67
CA ARG A 3 -37.19 39.95 34.00
C ARG A 3 -36.25 38.89 34.61
N GLU A 4 -36.58 38.32 35.77
CA GLU A 4 -35.70 37.39 36.51
C GLU A 4 -35.70 35.95 35.96
N SER A 5 -36.75 35.52 35.25
CA SER A 5 -36.92 34.10 34.85
C SER A 5 -36.08 33.68 33.63
N VAL A 6 -35.58 34.63 32.84
CA VAL A 6 -34.87 34.33 31.58
C VAL A 6 -33.37 34.06 31.79
N VAL A 7 -32.80 34.56 32.91
CA VAL A 7 -31.36 34.44 33.19
C VAL A 7 -31.00 33.02 33.70
N ASN A 8 -31.88 32.39 34.48
CA ASN A 8 -31.63 31.05 35.04
C ASN A 8 -31.69 29.90 34.01
N LEU A 9 -32.38 30.09 32.87
CA LEU A 9 -32.53 29.05 31.85
C LEU A 9 -31.28 28.89 30.97
N ARG A 10 -30.42 29.92 30.88
CA ARG A 10 -29.19 29.88 30.06
C ARG A 10 -28.04 29.17 30.78
N SER A 11 -27.95 29.24 32.11
CA SER A 11 -26.90 28.57 32.90
C SER A 11 -27.03 27.05 32.98
N ALA A 12 -28.25 26.52 32.99
CA ALA A 12 -28.49 25.07 33.09
C ALA A 12 -28.05 24.29 31.82
N ILE A 13 -28.06 24.95 30.67
CA ILE A 13 -27.76 24.33 29.36
C ILE A 13 -26.23 24.16 29.19
N HIS A 14 -25.43 25.08 29.72
CA HIS A 14 -23.97 25.00 29.62
C HIS A 14 -23.36 23.90 30.52
N LEU A 15 -24.00 23.59 31.66
CA LEU A 15 -23.52 22.58 32.60
C LEU A 15 -23.78 21.14 32.10
N GLY A 16 -24.89 20.92 31.38
CA GLY A 16 -25.24 19.60 30.82
C GLY A 16 -24.44 19.19 29.57
N VAL A 17 -24.06 20.16 28.73
CA VAL A 17 -23.29 19.90 27.50
C VAL A 17 -21.82 19.61 27.80
N PHE A 18 -21.22 20.31 28.78
CA PHE A 18 -19.83 20.09 29.19
C PHE A 18 -19.60 18.71 29.82
N THR A 19 -20.55 18.26 30.65
CA THR A 19 -20.46 16.97 31.34
C THR A 19 -20.59 15.78 30.38
N ARG A 20 -21.33 15.96 29.28
CA ARG A 20 -21.55 14.94 28.25
C ARG A 20 -20.38 14.79 27.27
N TRP A 21 -19.59 15.84 27.06
CA TRP A 21 -18.36 15.78 26.25
C TRP A 21 -17.19 15.14 27.00
N LEU A 22 -17.12 15.29 28.33
CA LEU A 22 -16.05 14.71 29.15
C LEU A 22 -16.07 13.16 29.15
N CYS A 23 -17.25 12.54 29.06
CA CYS A 23 -17.39 11.07 29.00
C CYS A 23 -16.98 10.47 27.65
N VAL A 24 -17.10 11.21 26.54
CA VAL A 24 -16.73 10.72 25.20
C VAL A 24 -15.21 10.67 25.02
N VAL A 25 -14.49 11.59 25.66
CA VAL A 25 -13.01 11.64 25.59
C VAL A 25 -12.36 10.53 26.42
N LEU A 26 -12.95 10.13 27.56
CA LEU A 26 -12.39 9.10 28.43
C LEU A 26 -12.59 7.65 27.93
N VAL A 27 -13.61 7.39 27.10
CA VAL A 27 -13.88 6.06 26.53
C VAL A 27 -13.03 5.76 25.28
N GLY A 28 -12.52 6.78 24.59
CA GLY A 28 -11.71 6.61 23.37
C GLY A 28 -10.24 6.22 23.60
N LEU A 29 -9.72 6.31 24.83
CA LEU A 29 -8.28 6.19 25.11
C LEU A 29 -7.82 4.77 25.46
N GLY A 30 -8.73 3.79 25.54
CA GLY A 30 -8.45 2.44 26.04
C GLY A 30 -8.11 1.36 24.99
N ILE A 31 -8.19 1.66 23.69
CA ILE A 31 -7.96 0.67 22.62
C ILE A 31 -6.69 1.03 21.85
N GLY A 32 -5.57 1.07 22.55
CA GLY A 32 -4.25 1.04 21.94
C GLY A 32 -3.90 -0.39 21.54
N GLY A 33 -4.57 -0.94 20.52
CA GLY A 33 -4.22 -2.24 19.97
C GLY A 33 -2.79 -2.20 19.41
N SER A 34 -1.93 -3.12 19.84
CA SER A 34 -0.60 -3.28 19.26
C SER A 34 -0.74 -3.56 17.76
N LEU A 35 -0.33 -2.61 16.92
CA LEU A 35 -0.15 -2.80 15.48
C LEU A 35 1.08 -3.69 15.28
N THR A 36 0.91 -5.01 15.42
CA THR A 36 1.93 -5.96 14.96
C THR A 36 1.98 -5.88 13.45
N ARG A 37 2.99 -5.20 12.91
CA ARG A 37 3.28 -5.20 11.47
C ARG A 37 3.60 -6.64 11.09
N ALA A 38 2.77 -7.25 10.26
CA ALA A 38 3.08 -8.54 9.66
C ALA A 38 4.45 -8.43 8.98
N ALA A 39 5.34 -9.38 9.27
CA ALA A 39 6.58 -9.49 8.52
C ALA A 39 6.22 -9.74 7.06
N ASP A 40 6.84 -9.01 6.14
CA ASP A 40 6.65 -9.24 4.71
C ASP A 40 7.12 -10.66 4.39
N GLU A 41 6.22 -11.48 3.86
CA GLU A 41 6.57 -12.83 3.45
C GLU A 41 7.50 -12.74 2.22
N PRO A 42 8.57 -13.56 2.15
CA PRO A 42 9.44 -13.56 0.98
C PRO A 42 8.65 -13.73 -0.32
N ILE A 43 8.96 -12.89 -1.31
CA ILE A 43 8.35 -12.98 -2.64
C ILE A 43 8.75 -14.29 -3.31
N ASP A 44 7.76 -15.08 -3.70
CA ASP A 44 7.96 -16.30 -4.49
C ASP A 44 7.80 -15.96 -5.97
N PHE A 45 8.91 -15.94 -6.71
CA PHE A 45 8.92 -15.62 -8.13
C PHE A 45 7.94 -16.50 -8.93
N SER A 46 7.89 -17.81 -8.65
CA SER A 46 7.11 -18.75 -9.44
C SER A 46 5.61 -18.56 -9.24
N ARG A 47 5.19 -18.26 -8.01
CA ARG A 47 3.78 -18.08 -7.67
C ARG A 47 3.27 -16.66 -7.90
N GLN A 48 4.13 -15.65 -7.73
CA GLN A 48 3.70 -14.25 -7.68
C GLN A 48 4.10 -13.46 -8.93
N ILE A 49 5.26 -13.73 -9.51
CA ILE A 49 5.82 -12.89 -10.60
C ILE A 49 5.66 -13.56 -11.97
N ARG A 50 5.97 -14.86 -12.07
CA ARG A 50 5.91 -15.61 -13.32
C ARG A 50 4.54 -15.56 -14.00
N PRO A 51 3.39 -15.67 -13.29
CA PRO A 51 2.09 -15.55 -13.94
C PRO A 51 1.86 -14.19 -14.60
N ILE A 52 2.32 -13.11 -13.96
CA ILE A 52 2.21 -11.75 -14.49
C ILE A 52 3.03 -11.60 -15.78
N LEU A 53 4.28 -12.06 -15.77
CA LEU A 53 5.14 -12.04 -16.96
C LEU A 53 4.63 -12.96 -18.07
N SER A 54 4.04 -14.09 -17.72
CA SER A 54 3.46 -15.03 -18.69
C SER A 54 2.26 -14.44 -19.41
N GLU A 55 1.44 -13.66 -18.72
CA GLU A 55 0.25 -13.02 -19.29
C GLU A 55 0.61 -11.81 -20.14
N ASN A 56 1.60 -11.02 -19.71
CA ASN A 56 1.83 -9.68 -20.27
C ASN A 56 3.09 -9.57 -21.14
N CYS A 57 4.07 -10.46 -20.99
CA CYS A 57 5.42 -10.23 -21.54
C CYS A 57 5.95 -11.39 -22.40
N PHE A 58 5.73 -12.64 -21.99
CA PHE A 58 6.36 -13.80 -22.65
C PHE A 58 5.87 -14.06 -24.08
N ALA A 59 4.75 -13.48 -24.49
CA ALA A 59 4.30 -13.54 -25.87
C ALA A 59 5.35 -12.96 -26.84
N CYS A 60 5.99 -11.84 -26.47
CA CYS A 60 7.00 -11.16 -27.29
C CYS A 60 8.43 -11.29 -26.74
N HIS A 61 8.61 -11.53 -25.43
CA HIS A 61 9.95 -11.61 -24.80
C HIS A 61 10.16 -12.93 -24.05
N GLY A 62 9.61 -14.01 -24.60
CA GLY A 62 9.65 -15.35 -24.00
C GLY A 62 10.39 -16.40 -24.83
N PHE A 63 9.99 -17.65 -24.63
CA PHE A 63 10.69 -18.82 -25.16
C PHE A 63 10.61 -18.98 -26.68
N ASP A 64 9.56 -18.46 -27.33
CA ASP A 64 9.35 -18.60 -28.78
C ASP A 64 10.27 -17.63 -29.54
N PRO A 65 11.25 -18.12 -30.33
CA PRO A 65 12.09 -17.24 -31.14
C PRO A 65 11.34 -16.58 -32.30
N GLY A 66 10.22 -17.15 -32.77
CA GLY A 66 9.47 -16.63 -33.92
C GLY A 66 8.69 -15.34 -33.62
N SER A 67 8.32 -15.14 -32.36
CA SER A 67 7.66 -13.91 -31.88
C SER A 67 8.58 -13.02 -31.06
N ARG A 68 9.88 -13.38 -30.93
CA ARG A 68 10.78 -12.69 -30.00
C ARG A 68 11.19 -11.32 -30.53
N GLU A 69 10.92 -10.30 -29.73
CA GLU A 69 11.32 -8.93 -29.98
C GLU A 69 12.61 -8.58 -29.22
N ALA A 70 13.46 -7.75 -29.86
CA ALA A 70 14.72 -7.23 -29.32
C ALA A 70 15.71 -8.31 -28.80
N ASP A 71 15.53 -9.57 -29.23
CA ASP A 71 16.25 -10.75 -28.69
C ASP A 71 16.19 -10.90 -27.16
N LEU A 72 15.23 -10.22 -26.52
CA LEU A 72 15.10 -10.18 -25.06
C LEU A 72 14.37 -11.42 -24.53
N ARG A 73 14.89 -11.97 -23.43
CA ARG A 73 14.36 -13.15 -22.73
C ARG A 73 14.04 -12.85 -21.28
N LEU A 74 12.77 -12.59 -20.97
CA LEU A 74 12.31 -12.38 -19.60
C LEU A 74 12.00 -13.70 -18.87
N ASP A 75 11.87 -14.81 -19.61
CA ASP A 75 11.60 -16.14 -19.05
C ASP A 75 12.87 -16.84 -18.53
N VAL A 76 14.06 -16.35 -18.88
CA VAL A 76 15.35 -16.86 -18.45
C VAL A 76 16.06 -15.80 -17.62
N ARG A 77 16.34 -16.13 -16.35
CA ARG A 77 16.93 -15.18 -15.40
C ARG A 77 18.20 -14.52 -15.93
N ASP A 78 19.17 -15.31 -16.37
CA ASP A 78 20.49 -14.77 -16.73
C ASP A 78 20.42 -13.84 -17.94
N ALA A 79 19.56 -14.16 -18.91
CA ALA A 79 19.32 -13.31 -20.07
C ALA A 79 18.55 -12.03 -19.71
N ALA A 80 17.60 -12.08 -18.77
CA ALA A 80 16.89 -10.88 -18.29
C ALA A 80 17.81 -9.90 -17.52
N LEU A 81 18.95 -10.40 -17.01
CA LEU A 81 19.97 -9.62 -16.32
C LEU A 81 21.09 -9.14 -17.25
N GLU A 82 21.15 -9.68 -18.47
CA GLU A 82 22.16 -9.30 -19.45
C GLU A 82 21.90 -7.89 -19.96
N ALA A 83 22.98 -7.13 -20.13
CA ALA A 83 22.89 -5.80 -20.69
C ALA A 83 22.89 -5.89 -22.21
N HIS A 84 21.80 -5.41 -22.82
CA HIS A 84 21.70 -5.22 -24.27
C HIS A 84 21.87 -3.73 -24.56
N GLU A 85 22.80 -3.40 -25.46
CA GLU A 85 23.10 -2.00 -25.83
C GLU A 85 23.44 -1.08 -24.64
N GLY A 86 24.01 -1.66 -23.58
CA GLY A 86 24.42 -0.93 -22.38
C GLY A 86 23.38 -0.86 -21.27
N GLN A 87 22.20 -1.46 -21.44
CA GLN A 87 21.14 -1.48 -20.42
C GLN A 87 20.56 -2.89 -20.23
N ALA A 88 20.40 -3.30 -18.96
CA ALA A 88 19.77 -4.57 -18.62
C ALA A 88 18.28 -4.38 -18.34
N ALA A 89 17.47 -5.37 -18.73
CA ALA A 89 16.03 -5.29 -18.50
C ALA A 89 15.68 -5.34 -17.01
N ILE A 90 16.45 -6.11 -16.23
CA ILE A 90 16.29 -6.22 -14.78
C ILE A 90 17.63 -5.98 -14.09
N VAL A 91 17.66 -5.01 -13.16
CA VAL A 91 18.80 -4.74 -12.27
C VAL A 91 18.42 -5.13 -10.84
N PRO A 92 19.03 -6.20 -10.27
CA PRO A 92 18.64 -6.72 -8.95
C PRO A 92 18.77 -5.66 -7.86
N GLY A 93 17.69 -5.49 -7.08
CA GLY A 93 17.62 -4.51 -5.99
C GLY A 93 17.48 -3.06 -6.44
N LYS A 94 17.42 -2.79 -7.74
CA LYS A 94 17.36 -1.44 -8.30
C LYS A 94 16.27 -1.31 -9.38
N PRO A 95 14.99 -1.37 -8.98
CA PRO A 95 13.88 -1.30 -9.94
C PRO A 95 13.87 -0.02 -10.77
N GLY A 96 14.36 1.11 -10.24
CA GLY A 96 14.48 2.37 -10.99
C GLY A 96 15.59 2.41 -12.05
N GLU A 97 16.48 1.40 -12.07
CA GLU A 97 17.52 1.22 -13.10
C GLU A 97 17.18 0.08 -14.08
N SER A 98 15.99 -0.55 -13.95
CA SER A 98 15.48 -1.63 -14.81
C SER A 98 14.54 -1.05 -15.87
N THR A 99 14.61 -1.50 -17.14
CA THR A 99 13.73 -1.00 -18.22
C THR A 99 13.24 -2.08 -19.18
#